data_AF-A0A1Z4I9R1-F1
#
_entry.id   AF-A0A1Z4I9R1-F1
#
_cell.length_a   1.000
_cell.length_b   1.000
_cell.length_c   1.000
_cell.angle_alpha   90.00
_cell.angle_beta   90.00
_cell.angle_gamma   90.00
#
_symmetry.space_group_name_H-M   'P 1'
#
loop_
_entity.id
_entity.type
_entity.pdbx_description
1 polymer ?
#
loop_
_entity_poly.entity_id
_entity_poly.type
_entity_poly.pdbx_seq_one_letter_code
_entity_poly.pdbx_strand_id
1 'polypeptide(L)'
;MRKLILWCLFVIGLVSAVFVFLNSQGLAAKGEFDTILLDFREDIPADVIKQDLQAIAQQYNVTPQLDNKFSEQDHVYIIKGDRQRLKALQKSAFAKATEIIEPNYIYKLTPPAKPVWLGEMLRPQEGKELTPSLTGPNDEYYSKQWNLHQIGVEGAWSQTKGSGITVAVIDTGVTKVRDLQETKFVKGYDFVNDKEEATDDNGHGTHVAGTVAQATNNKYGVAGVAYEASIMPLKVLSAYGGGTVADIAEAIKFAADKGADVINMSLGGGGESQLLKDAINYAHNKGVTIIAAAGNENDSSASYPARYPHVIGVSAIGPDGEKAPYSNYGAGVDISAPGGSDAGAILQETINEQGEGVFLALQGTSMASPHVAGVAALIKASGIKEPDAILQVLQQSARPIKEDSLNYYGAGQLNAEAAVKLAAQGQISFQDFFRWLRDNGYLNPRFWFDGGAVALLPKILMVVGSYLLAWFLRVYLPFPWSWSLSSGLIFGSSGLFFLKGFYIFDLPQWPFRVLGSSIPELGNAIQGTEALNPIFASVLIPILLIALLLGHPSWKWFAIGSTLGVAACLTVSAVLDPTVWGLGDGNLARIYLIINALLCYAIARLALKNEDKTA
;
A
#
# COMPACT_ATOMS: atom_id res chain seq x y z
N MET A 1 -31.37 33.51 28.94
CA MET A 1 -30.10 33.05 29.57
C MET A 1 -29.34 32.01 28.74
N ARG A 2 -29.90 30.85 28.37
CA ARG A 2 -29.18 29.82 27.57
C ARG A 2 -28.64 30.30 26.22
N LYS A 3 -29.39 31.11 25.47
CA LYS A 3 -28.93 31.69 24.19
C LYS A 3 -27.76 32.67 24.37
N LEU A 4 -27.73 33.42 25.47
CA LEU A 4 -26.64 34.34 25.79
C LEU A 4 -25.37 33.57 26.15
N ILE A 5 -25.51 32.48 26.94
CA ILE A 5 -24.39 31.61 27.31
C ILE A 5 -23.78 30.91 26.09
N LEU A 6 -24.61 30.40 25.18
CA LEU A 6 -24.14 29.79 23.92
C LEU A 6 -23.43 30.81 23.02
N TRP A 7 -23.94 32.04 22.96
CA TRP A 7 -23.31 33.11 22.19
C TRP A 7 -21.96 33.53 22.81
N CYS A 8 -21.89 33.65 24.14
CA CYS A 8 -20.63 33.91 24.84
C CYS A 8 -19.63 32.77 24.65
N LEU A 9 -20.05 31.50 24.72
CA LEU A 9 -19.16 30.35 24.46
C LEU A 9 -18.69 30.30 23.01
N PHE A 10 -19.54 30.63 22.04
CA PHE A 10 -19.17 30.74 20.64
C PHE A 10 -18.14 31.86 20.41
N VAL A 11 -18.36 33.04 21.00
CA VAL A 11 -17.43 34.16 20.89
C VAL A 11 -16.12 33.87 21.61
N ILE A 12 -16.14 33.26 22.79
CA ILE A 12 -14.93 32.83 23.50
C ILE A 12 -14.19 31.78 22.66
N GLY A 13 -14.89 30.79 22.10
CA GLY A 13 -14.31 29.78 21.21
C GLY A 13 -13.71 30.38 19.94
N LEU A 14 -14.39 31.33 19.30
CA LEU A 14 -13.94 32.00 18.08
C LEU A 14 -12.77 32.95 18.35
N VAL A 15 -12.80 33.71 19.45
CA VAL A 15 -11.68 34.55 19.89
C VAL A 15 -10.49 33.69 20.30
N SER A 16 -10.72 32.53 20.93
CA SER A 16 -9.64 31.59 21.28
C SER A 16 -9.06 30.95 20.04
N ALA A 17 -9.88 30.54 19.06
CA ALA A 17 -9.41 30.03 17.77
C ALA A 17 -8.65 31.08 16.96
N VAL A 18 -9.13 32.33 16.91
CA VAL A 18 -8.45 33.43 16.22
C VAL A 18 -7.18 33.85 16.96
N PHE A 19 -7.18 33.89 18.29
CA PHE A 19 -5.99 34.19 19.09
C PHE A 19 -4.96 33.06 19.00
N VAL A 20 -5.39 31.79 19.02
CA VAL A 20 -4.52 30.64 18.75
C VAL A 20 -4.01 30.70 17.32
N PHE A 21 -4.82 31.03 16.32
CA PHE A 21 -4.38 31.14 14.92
C PHE A 21 -3.40 32.31 14.69
N LEU A 22 -3.61 33.45 15.36
CA LEU A 22 -2.75 34.64 15.25
C LEU A 22 -1.47 34.56 16.11
N ASN A 23 -1.52 33.86 17.27
CA ASN A 23 -0.36 33.67 18.15
C ASN A 23 0.31 32.31 18.03
N SER A 24 -0.30 31.34 17.33
CA SER A 24 0.45 30.20 16.81
C SER A 24 1.41 30.79 15.79
N GLN A 25 2.69 30.86 16.14
CA GLN A 25 3.70 30.81 15.11
C GLN A 25 3.35 29.62 14.23
N GLY A 26 3.01 29.86 12.97
CA GLY A 26 2.31 28.89 12.13
C GLY A 26 2.83 27.47 12.29
N LEU A 27 1.91 26.51 12.28
CA LEU A 27 2.13 25.05 12.29
C LEU A 27 3.05 24.53 11.17
N ALA A 28 3.67 25.41 10.39
CA ALA A 28 4.81 25.09 9.55
C ALA A 28 6.07 25.11 10.43
N ALA A 29 6.64 23.94 10.71
CA ALA A 29 7.96 23.82 11.31
C ALA A 29 8.92 24.77 10.59
N LYS A 30 9.37 25.83 11.27
CA LYS A 30 10.31 26.80 10.70
C LYS A 30 11.69 26.15 10.67
N GLY A 31 11.98 25.40 9.61
CA GLY A 31 13.28 24.76 9.41
C GLY A 31 14.46 25.75 9.52
N GLU A 32 15.63 25.20 9.83
CA GLU A 32 16.91 25.90 9.81
C GLU A 32 17.42 26.00 8.36
N PHE A 33 18.08 27.11 8.02
CA PHE A 33 18.73 27.30 6.73
C PHE A 33 19.84 28.35 6.86
N ASP A 34 20.92 28.15 6.11
CA ASP A 34 22.03 29.10 5.99
C ASP A 34 22.14 29.69 4.57
N THR A 35 21.39 29.11 3.63
CA THR A 35 21.33 29.51 2.22
C THR A 35 19.89 29.70 1.76
N ILE A 36 19.71 30.57 0.78
CA ILE A 36 18.44 30.89 0.13
C ILE A 36 18.53 30.35 -1.29
N LEU A 37 17.46 29.69 -1.70
CA LEU A 37 17.28 29.17 -3.04
C LEU A 37 16.68 30.24 -3.95
N LEU A 38 17.23 30.36 -5.15
CA LEU A 38 16.79 31.22 -6.23
C LEU A 38 16.54 30.34 -7.45
N ASP A 39 15.28 30.08 -7.74
CA ASP A 39 14.84 29.35 -8.93
C ASP A 39 14.40 30.37 -9.98
N PHE A 40 15.13 30.49 -11.08
CA PHE A 40 14.80 31.42 -12.16
C PHE A 40 13.84 30.77 -13.15
N ARG A 41 12.86 31.54 -13.62
CA ARG A 41 11.90 30.99 -14.58
C ARG A 41 12.60 30.60 -15.87
N GLU A 42 12.15 29.49 -16.45
CA GLU A 42 12.69 28.94 -17.69
C GLU A 42 12.55 29.84 -18.93
N ASP A 43 11.65 30.83 -18.89
CA ASP A 43 11.48 31.82 -19.97
C ASP A 43 12.51 32.94 -19.95
N ILE A 44 13.33 33.04 -18.89
CA ILE A 44 14.31 34.11 -18.73
C ILE A 44 15.61 33.76 -19.47
N PRO A 45 16.09 34.63 -20.38
CA PRO A 45 17.36 34.42 -21.07
C PRO A 45 18.56 34.32 -20.12
N ALA A 46 19.50 33.41 -20.40
CA ALA A 46 20.66 33.16 -19.55
C ALA A 46 21.55 34.41 -19.31
N ASP A 47 21.59 35.36 -20.25
CA ASP A 47 22.29 36.63 -20.09
C ASP A 47 21.60 37.54 -19.07
N VAL A 48 20.27 37.53 -19.00
CA VAL A 48 19.48 38.24 -17.99
C VAL A 48 19.67 37.61 -16.62
N ILE A 49 19.63 36.27 -16.51
CA ILE A 49 19.92 35.55 -15.26
C ILE A 49 21.30 35.94 -14.75
N LYS A 50 22.32 35.93 -15.62
CA LYS A 50 23.69 36.31 -15.25
C LYS A 50 23.78 37.76 -14.76
N GLN A 51 23.07 38.69 -15.38
CA GLN A 51 23.01 40.09 -14.94
C GLN A 51 22.34 40.21 -13.57
N ASP A 52 21.23 39.52 -13.34
CA ASP A 52 20.51 39.52 -12.08
C ASP A 52 21.35 38.91 -10.95
N LEU A 53 22.05 37.79 -11.20
CA LEU A 53 22.97 37.19 -10.24
C LEU A 53 24.12 38.14 -9.89
N GLN A 54 24.68 38.86 -10.87
CA GLN A 54 25.72 39.87 -10.61
C GLN A 54 25.18 41.04 -9.78
N ALA A 55 23.96 41.49 -10.06
CA ALA A 55 23.31 42.56 -9.30
C ALA A 55 23.01 42.11 -7.86
N ILE A 56 22.52 40.89 -7.66
CA ILE A 56 22.32 40.28 -6.34
C ILE A 56 23.65 40.20 -5.58
N ALA A 57 24.71 39.73 -6.24
CA ALA A 57 26.04 39.60 -5.64
C ALA A 57 26.55 40.95 -5.12
N GLN A 58 26.41 42.01 -5.92
CA GLN A 58 26.82 43.36 -5.55
C GLN A 58 25.92 43.98 -4.47
N GLN A 59 24.60 43.86 -4.61
CA GLN A 59 23.64 44.50 -3.73
C GLN A 59 23.65 43.89 -2.31
N TYR A 60 23.83 42.57 -2.21
CA TYR A 60 23.74 41.84 -0.95
C TYR A 60 25.09 41.38 -0.41
N ASN A 61 26.19 41.63 -1.14
CA ASN A 61 27.55 41.19 -0.82
C ASN A 61 27.61 39.67 -0.58
N VAL A 62 27.12 38.91 -1.56
CA VAL A 62 27.06 37.44 -1.56
C VAL A 62 27.63 36.90 -2.85
N THR A 63 27.94 35.61 -2.87
CA THR A 63 28.36 34.89 -4.08
C THR A 63 27.27 33.90 -4.46
N PRO A 64 26.45 34.20 -5.47
CA PRO A 64 25.56 33.22 -6.06
C PRO A 64 26.36 32.13 -6.75
N GLN A 65 25.94 30.90 -6.55
CA GLN A 65 26.52 29.72 -7.19
C GLN A 65 25.41 28.73 -7.50
N LEU A 66 25.67 27.85 -8.46
CA LEU A 66 24.82 26.67 -8.66
C LEU A 66 24.90 25.80 -7.40
N ASP A 67 23.80 25.11 -7.10
CA ASP A 67 23.78 24.15 -6.01
C ASP A 67 24.65 22.93 -6.34
N ASN A 68 24.39 22.33 -7.51
CA ASN A 68 25.21 21.27 -8.09
C ASN A 68 25.18 21.34 -9.63
N LYS A 69 25.85 20.41 -10.32
CA LYS A 69 25.95 20.45 -11.80
C LYS A 69 24.62 20.26 -12.54
N PHE A 70 23.61 19.67 -11.91
CA PHE A 70 22.30 19.45 -12.54
C PHE A 70 21.43 20.71 -12.47
N SER A 71 21.65 21.54 -11.46
CA SER A 71 20.93 22.80 -11.25
C SER A 71 21.12 23.85 -12.33
N GLU A 72 22.11 23.70 -13.22
CA GLU A 72 22.26 24.59 -14.39
C GLU A 72 21.09 24.45 -15.36
N GLN A 73 20.55 23.24 -15.52
CA GLN A 73 19.44 22.97 -16.44
C GLN A 73 18.11 23.53 -15.93
N ASP A 74 17.95 23.56 -14.61
CA ASP A 74 16.74 24.05 -13.93
C ASP A 74 16.90 25.49 -13.43
N HIS A 75 17.99 26.18 -13.82
CA HIS A 75 18.32 27.54 -13.37
C HIS A 75 18.23 27.78 -11.85
N VAL A 76 18.60 26.78 -11.04
CA VAL A 76 18.56 26.83 -9.58
C VAL A 76 19.91 27.29 -9.03
N TYR A 77 19.89 28.38 -8.25
CA TYR A 77 21.06 28.96 -7.61
C TYR A 77 20.87 29.07 -6.10
N ILE A 78 21.98 29.03 -5.37
CA ILE A 78 22.01 29.24 -3.92
C ILE A 78 22.87 30.46 -3.57
N ILE A 79 22.42 31.20 -2.55
CA ILE A 79 23.18 32.29 -1.94
C ILE A 79 23.14 32.16 -0.42
N LYS A 80 24.21 32.56 0.27
CA LYS A 80 24.19 32.65 1.74
C LYS A 80 23.16 33.66 2.20
N GLY A 81 22.37 33.35 3.22
CA GLY A 81 21.32 34.26 3.67
C GLY A 81 20.51 33.80 4.86
N ASP A 82 19.99 34.79 5.59
CA ASP A 82 19.09 34.60 6.72
C ASP A 82 17.65 34.99 6.34
N ARG A 83 16.74 34.92 7.32
CA ARG A 83 15.33 35.29 7.14
C ARG A 83 15.12 36.76 6.75
N GLN A 84 16.04 37.66 7.12
CA GLN A 84 15.94 39.06 6.76
C GLN A 84 16.29 39.26 5.28
N ARG A 85 17.37 38.63 4.82
CA ARG A 85 17.79 38.64 3.41
C ARG A 85 16.74 38.00 2.52
N LEU A 86 16.17 36.86 2.94
CA LEU A 86 15.07 36.20 2.22
C LEU A 86 13.91 37.16 1.96
N LYS A 87 13.42 37.85 3.01
CA LYS A 87 12.34 38.82 2.88
C LYS A 87 12.71 40.01 2.00
N ALA A 88 13.98 40.40 1.96
CA ALA A 88 14.45 41.48 1.10
C ALA A 88 14.45 41.06 -0.38
N LEU A 89 14.90 39.84 -0.68
CA LEU A 89 14.92 39.29 -2.03
C LEU A 89 13.52 39.04 -2.58
N GLN A 90 12.62 38.47 -1.77
CA GLN A 90 11.22 38.26 -2.14
C GLN A 90 10.47 39.56 -2.49
N LYS A 91 10.95 40.72 -2.02
CA LYS A 91 10.38 42.05 -2.32
C LYS A 91 11.16 42.82 -3.39
N SER A 92 12.26 42.26 -3.88
CA SER A 92 13.15 42.90 -4.84
C SER A 92 12.61 42.80 -6.27
N ALA A 93 13.26 43.48 -7.22
CA ALA A 93 12.95 43.33 -8.63
C ALA A 93 13.23 41.91 -9.16
N PHE A 94 14.19 41.20 -8.55
CA PHE A 94 14.59 39.84 -8.92
C PHE A 94 13.47 38.81 -8.72
N ALA A 95 12.50 39.10 -7.83
CA ALA A 95 11.30 38.28 -7.64
C ALA A 95 10.43 38.15 -8.90
N LYS A 96 10.62 39.03 -9.90
CA LYS A 96 9.90 38.94 -11.18
C LYS A 96 10.53 37.99 -12.19
N ALA A 97 11.83 37.74 -12.07
CA ALA A 97 12.58 36.82 -12.92
C ALA A 97 12.69 35.42 -12.29
N THR A 98 12.34 35.29 -11.01
CA THR A 98 12.38 34.03 -10.27
C THR A 98 10.98 33.42 -10.16
N GLU A 99 10.91 32.11 -10.28
CA GLU A 99 9.73 31.31 -9.93
C GLU A 99 9.64 31.17 -8.40
N ILE A 100 10.78 30.86 -7.78
CA ILE A 100 10.86 30.57 -6.34
C ILE A 100 12.03 31.35 -5.71
N ILE A 101 11.73 32.04 -4.60
CA ILE A 101 12.73 32.55 -3.67
C ILE A 101 12.34 32.03 -2.27
N GLU A 102 13.02 30.97 -1.82
CA GLU A 102 12.67 30.27 -0.59
C GLU A 102 13.90 29.88 0.25
N PRO A 103 13.73 29.53 1.53
CA PRO A 103 14.82 28.96 2.32
C PRO A 103 15.31 27.65 1.70
N ASN A 104 16.62 27.50 1.52
CA ASN A 104 17.20 26.18 1.24
C ASN A 104 17.35 25.44 2.56
N TYR A 105 16.25 24.86 3.01
CA TYR A 105 16.19 24.26 4.34
C TYR A 105 17.13 23.06 4.49
N ILE A 106 17.62 22.89 5.72
CA ILE A 106 18.48 21.76 6.07
C ILE A 106 17.60 20.61 6.54
N TYR A 107 17.67 19.51 5.80
CA TYR A 107 17.12 18.21 6.16
C TYR A 107 18.20 17.42 6.88
N LYS A 108 17.80 16.61 7.84
CA LYS A 108 18.72 15.81 8.65
C LYS A 108 18.28 14.35 8.62
N LEU A 109 19.22 13.47 8.92
CA LEU A 109 18.89 12.13 9.38
C LEU A 109 17.91 12.26 10.54
N THR A 110 16.83 11.51 10.46
CA THR A 110 15.94 11.39 11.60
C THR A 110 16.72 10.62 12.66
N PRO A 111 17.08 11.22 13.82
CA PRO A 111 18.11 10.66 14.68
C PRO A 111 17.76 9.23 15.06
N PRO A 112 18.61 8.24 14.76
CA PRO A 112 18.35 6.90 15.25
C PRO A 112 18.46 6.91 16.77
N ALA A 113 17.69 6.05 17.45
CA ALA A 113 17.97 5.76 18.86
C ALA A 113 19.39 5.17 18.98
N LYS A 114 19.91 5.07 20.22
CA LYS A 114 21.28 4.55 20.46
C LYS A 114 21.52 3.26 19.66
N PRO A 115 22.57 3.21 18.82
CA PRO A 115 22.86 2.02 18.02
C PRO A 115 23.20 0.83 18.93
N VAL A 116 22.73 -0.35 18.57
CA VAL A 116 22.99 -1.60 19.31
C VAL A 116 23.88 -2.49 18.45
N TRP A 117 25.04 -2.88 18.99
CA TRP A 117 26.01 -3.71 18.26
C TRP A 117 25.59 -5.18 18.25
N LEU A 118 25.95 -5.91 17.19
CA LEU A 118 25.65 -7.35 17.09
C LEU A 118 26.12 -8.13 18.33
N GLY A 119 27.31 -7.83 18.87
CA GLY A 119 27.82 -8.49 20.07
C GLY A 119 26.91 -8.34 21.31
N GLU A 120 26.10 -7.29 21.38
CA GLU A 120 25.11 -7.10 22.45
C GLU A 120 23.83 -7.91 22.20
N MET A 121 23.42 -8.06 20.93
CA MET A 121 22.30 -8.93 20.52
C MET A 121 22.62 -10.43 20.60
N LEU A 122 23.91 -10.79 20.56
CA LEU A 122 24.39 -12.16 20.71
C LEU A 122 24.58 -12.57 22.18
N ARG A 123 24.46 -11.65 23.15
CA ARG A 123 24.52 -12.03 24.57
C ARG A 123 23.39 -13.02 24.89
N PRO A 124 23.65 -14.12 25.63
CA PRO A 124 22.61 -15.08 25.99
C PRO A 124 21.50 -14.38 26.77
N GLN A 125 20.31 -14.33 26.19
CA GLN A 125 19.08 -14.08 26.94
C GLN A 125 18.75 -15.39 27.67
N GLU A 126 18.71 -15.40 29.01
CA GLU A 126 18.31 -16.58 29.76
C GLU A 126 16.95 -17.11 29.24
N GLY A 127 16.95 -18.30 28.64
CA GLY A 127 15.72 -19.06 28.37
C GLY A 127 15.16 -19.09 26.94
N LYS A 128 15.86 -18.65 25.89
CA LYS A 128 15.42 -18.90 24.50
C LYS A 128 16.57 -19.36 23.59
N GLU A 129 16.70 -20.67 23.41
CA GLU A 129 17.38 -21.23 22.23
C GLU A 129 16.59 -20.88 20.97
N LEU A 130 17.19 -20.08 20.08
CA LEU A 130 16.64 -19.82 18.76
C LEU A 130 16.95 -21.04 17.88
N THR A 131 15.96 -21.91 17.70
CA THR A 131 16.01 -22.93 16.66
C THR A 131 15.89 -22.23 15.30
N PRO A 132 16.80 -22.49 14.32
CA PRO A 132 16.66 -21.93 12.99
C PRO A 132 15.31 -22.34 12.42
N SER A 133 14.52 -21.36 11.98
CA SER A 133 13.30 -21.63 11.23
C SER A 133 13.68 -22.42 9.98
N LEU A 134 13.16 -23.64 9.83
CA LEU A 134 13.36 -24.51 8.67
C LEU A 134 12.79 -23.89 7.36
N THR A 135 12.15 -22.72 7.41
CA THR A 135 11.45 -22.06 6.30
C THR A 135 11.96 -20.65 5.97
N GLY A 136 13.11 -20.23 6.49
CA GLY A 136 13.74 -18.93 6.21
C GLY A 136 14.99 -19.01 5.32
N PRO A 137 15.55 -17.88 4.88
CA PRO A 137 16.85 -17.81 4.23
C PRO A 137 17.98 -18.42 5.08
N ASN A 138 19.05 -18.86 4.42
CA ASN A 138 20.16 -19.57 5.07
C ASN A 138 21.24 -18.64 5.69
N ASP A 139 20.95 -17.35 5.77
CA ASP A 139 21.85 -16.29 6.26
C ASP A 139 22.04 -16.37 7.78
N GLU A 140 23.27 -16.13 8.25
CA GLU A 140 23.74 -16.48 9.61
C GLU A 140 22.90 -15.85 10.73
N TYR A 141 22.48 -14.60 10.54
CA TYR A 141 21.77 -13.81 11.54
C TYR A 141 20.30 -13.56 11.18
N TYR A 142 19.75 -14.26 10.17
CA TYR A 142 18.34 -14.09 9.77
C TYR A 142 17.36 -14.31 10.94
N SER A 143 17.66 -15.27 11.83
CA SER A 143 16.86 -15.54 13.04
C SER A 143 16.76 -14.35 14.02
N LYS A 144 17.58 -13.31 13.83
CA LYS A 144 17.56 -12.06 14.62
C LYS A 144 16.73 -10.96 13.96
N GLN A 145 16.32 -11.11 12.71
CA GLN A 145 15.53 -10.14 11.96
C GLN A 145 14.01 -10.33 12.18
N TRP A 146 13.57 -10.07 13.41
CA TRP A 146 12.15 -10.10 13.80
C TRP A 146 11.25 -9.27 12.85
N ASN A 147 11.79 -8.19 12.32
CA ASN A 147 11.15 -7.25 11.40
C ASN A 147 10.67 -7.92 10.11
N LEU A 148 11.46 -8.83 9.54
CA LEU A 148 11.12 -9.53 8.29
C LEU A 148 10.00 -10.54 8.52
N HIS A 149 10.05 -11.26 9.64
CA HIS A 149 8.99 -12.17 10.06
C HIS A 149 7.67 -11.42 10.34
N GLN A 150 7.74 -10.25 10.98
CA GLN A 150 6.56 -9.48 11.37
C GLN A 150 5.75 -9.03 10.14
N ILE A 151 6.44 -8.60 9.07
CA ILE A 151 5.79 -8.21 7.80
C ILE A 151 5.42 -9.42 6.92
N GLY A 152 5.82 -10.63 7.28
CA GLY A 152 5.53 -11.87 6.53
C GLY A 152 6.21 -11.91 5.17
N VAL A 153 7.47 -11.47 5.07
CA VAL A 153 8.16 -11.35 3.78
C VAL A 153 8.41 -12.70 3.10
N GLU A 154 8.52 -13.78 3.86
CA GLU A 154 8.77 -15.13 3.34
C GLU A 154 7.63 -15.62 2.44
N GLY A 155 6.39 -15.27 2.80
CA GLY A 155 5.22 -15.52 1.96
C GLY A 155 5.28 -14.75 0.63
N ALA A 156 5.82 -13.53 0.65
CA ALA A 156 6.02 -12.72 -0.55
C ALA A 156 7.11 -13.29 -1.46
N TRP A 157 8.24 -13.75 -0.90
CA TRP A 157 9.35 -14.36 -1.64
C TRP A 157 8.98 -15.63 -2.39
N SER A 158 7.94 -16.34 -1.96
CA SER A 158 7.38 -17.47 -2.72
C SER A 158 6.87 -17.06 -4.11
N GLN A 159 6.59 -15.77 -4.33
CA GLN A 159 6.06 -15.21 -5.57
C GLN A 159 7.10 -14.36 -6.31
N THR A 160 7.68 -13.37 -5.64
CA THR A 160 8.66 -12.46 -6.23
C THR A 160 9.66 -11.97 -5.19
N LYS A 161 10.84 -11.57 -5.66
CA LYS A 161 11.96 -11.06 -4.84
C LYS A 161 12.38 -9.66 -5.26
N GLY A 162 11.63 -9.02 -6.17
CA GLY A 162 11.90 -7.66 -6.64
C GLY A 162 12.74 -7.56 -7.91
N SER A 163 12.94 -8.67 -8.63
CA SER A 163 13.75 -8.67 -9.86
C SER A 163 13.27 -7.65 -10.91
N GLY A 164 14.21 -6.92 -11.50
CA GLY A 164 13.93 -5.93 -12.53
C GLY A 164 13.43 -4.58 -12.01
N ILE A 165 13.33 -4.40 -10.69
CA ILE A 165 12.94 -3.14 -10.06
C ILE A 165 14.17 -2.41 -9.53
N THR A 166 14.22 -1.10 -9.74
CA THR A 166 15.27 -0.22 -9.22
C THR A 166 14.74 0.63 -8.07
N VAL A 167 15.38 0.54 -6.90
CA VAL A 167 15.06 1.35 -5.73
C VAL A 167 16.16 2.39 -5.53
N ALA A 168 15.81 3.67 -5.64
CA ALA A 168 16.69 4.77 -5.29
C ALA A 168 16.69 5.01 -3.79
N VAL A 169 17.88 5.02 -3.20
CA VAL A 169 18.11 5.32 -1.79
C VAL A 169 18.73 6.71 -1.73
N ILE A 170 17.89 7.71 -1.41
CA ILE A 170 18.30 9.10 -1.25
C ILE A 170 18.68 9.31 0.22
N ASP A 171 19.98 9.31 0.52
CA ASP A 171 20.51 9.21 1.88
C ASP A 171 21.97 9.73 1.99
N THR A 172 22.79 9.18 2.89
CA THR A 172 24.22 9.49 3.07
C THR A 172 25.14 8.80 2.05
N GLY A 173 24.57 8.13 1.04
CA GLY A 173 25.29 7.26 0.11
C GLY A 173 25.16 5.78 0.50
N VAL A 174 25.75 4.88 -0.29
CA VAL A 174 25.76 3.45 -0.01
C VAL A 174 27.15 2.87 -0.26
N THR A 175 27.71 2.22 0.75
CA THR A 175 28.96 1.47 0.63
C THR A 175 28.65 0.00 0.40
N LYS A 176 29.29 -0.59 -0.62
CA LYS A 176 29.11 -2.01 -0.97
C LYS A 176 29.86 -2.91 0.02
N VAL A 177 29.32 -3.04 1.24
CA VAL A 177 29.80 -3.97 2.28
C VAL A 177 29.65 -5.43 1.83
N ARG A 178 30.13 -6.39 2.62
CA ARG A 178 30.23 -7.79 2.19
C ARG A 178 28.87 -8.37 1.80
N ASP A 179 27.83 -8.07 2.57
CA ASP A 179 26.47 -8.57 2.38
C ASP A 179 25.70 -7.79 1.31
N LEU A 180 26.28 -6.73 0.76
CA LEU A 180 25.80 -6.03 -0.43
C LEU A 180 26.62 -6.38 -1.69
N GLN A 181 27.61 -7.28 -1.61
CA GLN A 181 28.47 -7.62 -2.76
C GLN A 181 27.68 -8.23 -3.93
N GLU A 182 26.69 -9.06 -3.62
CA GLU A 182 25.84 -9.72 -4.62
C GLU A 182 24.62 -8.86 -5.02
N THR A 183 24.32 -7.80 -4.27
CA THR A 183 23.27 -6.84 -4.60
C THR A 183 23.64 -6.09 -5.89
N LYS A 184 22.64 -5.90 -6.76
CA LYS A 184 22.80 -5.16 -8.01
C LYS A 184 22.78 -3.67 -7.70
N PHE A 185 23.73 -2.94 -8.27
CA PHE A 185 23.78 -1.49 -8.20
C PHE A 185 23.66 -0.91 -9.60
N VAL A 186 22.82 0.10 -9.76
CA VAL A 186 22.84 0.97 -10.93
C VAL A 186 23.65 2.22 -10.63
N LYS A 187 23.89 3.06 -11.65
CA LYS A 187 24.67 4.28 -11.48
C LYS A 187 23.97 5.23 -10.51
N GLY A 188 24.72 5.64 -9.47
CA GLY A 188 24.30 6.63 -8.49
C GLY A 188 24.88 8.01 -8.75
N TYR A 189 24.72 8.89 -7.76
CA TYR A 189 25.33 10.22 -7.74
C TYR A 189 25.49 10.78 -6.32
N ASP A 190 26.57 11.52 -6.10
CA ASP A 190 26.84 12.28 -4.88
C ASP A 190 26.60 13.76 -5.16
N PHE A 191 25.46 14.27 -4.71
CA PHE A 191 25.06 15.67 -4.85
C PHE A 191 25.83 16.58 -3.88
N VAL A 192 26.25 16.05 -2.72
CA VAL A 192 27.01 16.79 -1.71
C VAL A 192 28.40 17.18 -2.22
N ASN A 193 29.05 16.27 -2.94
CA ASN A 193 30.42 16.47 -3.44
C ASN A 193 30.53 16.57 -4.96
N ASP A 194 29.40 16.55 -5.67
CA ASP A 194 29.29 16.62 -7.13
C ASP A 194 30.14 15.58 -7.89
N LYS A 195 29.99 14.30 -7.55
CA LYS A 195 30.72 13.17 -8.18
C LYS A 195 29.85 11.94 -8.40
N GLU A 196 30.29 11.01 -9.25
CA GLU A 196 29.49 9.82 -9.59
C GLU A 196 29.48 8.78 -8.46
N GLU A 197 30.55 8.72 -7.65
CA GLU A 197 30.68 7.78 -6.55
C GLU A 197 29.89 8.23 -5.31
N ALA A 198 28.67 7.71 -5.17
CA ALA A 198 27.79 7.92 -4.01
C ALA A 198 28.14 7.01 -2.81
N THR A 199 29.43 6.93 -2.45
CA THR A 199 29.90 6.10 -1.33
C THR A 199 29.43 6.67 0.00
N ASP A 200 29.03 5.79 0.92
CA ASP A 200 28.61 6.17 2.27
C ASP A 200 29.82 6.47 3.16
N ASP A 201 29.73 7.56 3.92
CA ASP A 201 30.72 8.00 4.91
C ASP A 201 30.09 8.22 6.30
N ASN A 202 28.84 7.77 6.48
CA ASN A 202 28.09 7.87 7.73
C ASN A 202 27.59 6.50 8.23
N GLY A 203 27.18 5.62 7.33
CA GLY A 203 26.62 4.30 7.63
C GLY A 203 25.09 4.24 7.66
N HIS A 204 24.40 5.38 7.67
CA HIS A 204 22.95 5.37 7.64
C HIS A 204 22.39 4.84 6.31
N GLY A 205 22.83 5.40 5.18
CA GLY A 205 22.35 5.01 3.86
C GLY A 205 22.67 3.56 3.50
N THR A 206 23.82 3.03 3.94
CA THR A 206 24.17 1.61 3.76
C THR A 206 23.21 0.69 4.53
N HIS A 207 22.83 1.05 5.76
CA HIS A 207 21.86 0.29 6.56
C HIS A 207 20.46 0.30 5.93
N VAL A 208 20.03 1.47 5.44
CA VAL A 208 18.77 1.65 4.71
C VAL A 208 18.75 0.81 3.44
N ALA A 209 19.81 0.84 2.63
CA ALA A 209 19.93 0.04 1.41
C ALA A 209 19.94 -1.48 1.72
N GLY A 210 20.58 -1.90 2.80
CA GLY A 210 20.53 -3.28 3.29
C GLY A 210 19.09 -3.73 3.59
N THR A 211 18.33 -2.90 4.31
CA THR A 211 16.92 -3.21 4.59
C THR A 211 16.09 -3.40 3.31
N VAL A 212 16.37 -2.62 2.27
CA VAL A 212 15.71 -2.79 0.97
C VAL A 212 16.16 -4.07 0.26
N ALA A 213 17.46 -4.26 0.00
CA ALA A 213 17.94 -5.28 -0.94
C ALA A 213 19.29 -5.90 -0.58
N GLN A 214 19.57 -6.12 0.71
CA GLN A 214 20.72 -6.93 1.11
C GLN A 214 20.67 -8.33 0.48
N ALA A 215 21.84 -8.86 0.10
CA ALA A 215 21.93 -10.21 -0.45
C ALA A 215 21.30 -11.21 0.53
N THR A 216 20.73 -12.29 0.01
CA THR A 216 19.93 -13.22 0.80
C THR A 216 20.11 -14.62 0.23
N ASN A 217 20.16 -15.63 1.10
CA ASN A 217 20.54 -17.01 0.80
C ASN A 217 22.03 -17.21 0.45
N ASN A 218 22.93 -16.36 0.97
CA ASN A 218 24.37 -16.44 0.70
C ASN A 218 25.18 -17.08 1.85
N LYS A 219 24.50 -17.56 2.91
CA LYS A 219 25.08 -18.13 4.15
C LYS A 219 25.92 -17.15 4.97
N TYR A 220 25.70 -15.85 4.81
CA TYR A 220 26.41 -14.79 5.50
C TYR A 220 25.43 -13.72 5.98
N GLY A 221 25.74 -13.07 7.10
CA GLY A 221 25.04 -11.86 7.52
C GLY A 221 23.52 -11.99 7.67
N VAL A 222 22.77 -11.08 7.05
CA VAL A 222 21.31 -10.92 7.18
C VAL A 222 20.64 -10.67 5.81
N ALA A 223 19.31 -10.64 5.78
CA ALA A 223 18.52 -10.55 4.54
C ALA A 223 17.91 -9.15 4.29
N GLY A 224 17.63 -8.85 3.02
CA GLY A 224 16.88 -7.68 2.56
C GLY A 224 15.48 -8.01 2.06
N VAL A 225 14.55 -7.05 2.08
CA VAL A 225 13.14 -7.27 1.73
C VAL A 225 12.94 -7.67 0.25
N ALA A 226 13.57 -6.94 -0.67
CA ALA A 226 13.52 -7.14 -2.12
C ALA A 226 14.92 -7.45 -2.67
N TYR A 227 15.51 -8.56 -2.21
CA TYR A 227 16.92 -8.90 -2.45
C TYR A 227 17.32 -9.18 -3.92
N GLU A 228 16.37 -9.22 -4.87
CA GLU A 228 16.69 -9.28 -6.31
C GLU A 228 16.54 -7.91 -7.03
N ALA A 229 16.10 -6.87 -6.31
CA ALA A 229 16.04 -5.49 -6.81
C ALA A 229 17.43 -4.89 -6.98
N SER A 230 17.52 -3.79 -7.74
CA SER A 230 18.74 -3.00 -7.91
C SER A 230 18.70 -1.75 -7.06
N ILE A 231 19.82 -1.38 -6.44
CA ILE A 231 19.95 -0.15 -5.66
C ILE A 231 20.54 0.97 -6.52
N MET A 232 19.92 2.15 -6.50
CA MET A 232 20.48 3.40 -7.02
C MET A 232 20.90 4.29 -5.83
N PRO A 233 22.20 4.39 -5.53
CA PRO A 233 22.66 5.17 -4.39
C PRO A 233 22.71 6.66 -4.73
N LEU A 234 21.98 7.49 -4.00
CA LEU A 234 21.96 8.94 -4.19
C LEU A 234 22.34 9.62 -2.88
N LYS A 235 23.55 10.18 -2.84
CA LYS A 235 24.06 10.84 -1.64
C LYS A 235 23.66 12.31 -1.66
N VAL A 236 22.78 12.68 -0.72
CA VAL A 236 22.31 14.06 -0.49
C VAL A 236 22.60 14.54 0.92
N LEU A 237 22.98 13.61 1.81
CA LEU A 237 23.38 13.92 3.18
C LEU A 237 24.90 13.77 3.33
N SER A 238 25.52 14.76 3.96
CA SER A 238 26.94 14.73 4.32
C SER A 238 27.26 13.67 5.37
N ALA A 239 28.55 13.47 5.68
CA ALA A 239 29.01 12.60 6.76
C ALA A 239 28.40 12.93 8.14
N TYR A 240 27.92 14.16 8.33
CA TYR A 240 27.24 14.60 9.56
C TYR A 240 25.72 14.41 9.52
N GLY A 241 25.18 13.80 8.45
CA GLY A 241 23.77 13.49 8.30
C GLY A 241 22.88 14.67 7.94
N GLY A 242 23.45 15.81 7.54
CA GLY A 242 22.70 16.98 7.06
C GLY A 242 22.83 17.15 5.54
N GLY A 243 21.74 17.60 4.90
CA GLY A 243 21.68 17.91 3.47
C GLY A 243 20.66 19.00 3.16
N THR A 244 20.68 19.51 1.94
CA THR A 244 19.85 20.66 1.56
C THR A 244 18.63 20.25 0.74
N VAL A 245 17.59 21.10 0.72
CA VAL A 245 16.40 20.89 -0.11
C VAL A 245 16.77 20.80 -1.59
N ALA A 246 17.71 21.63 -2.05
CA ALA A 246 18.15 21.63 -3.43
C ALA A 246 18.76 20.27 -3.85
N ASP A 247 19.71 19.75 -3.06
CA ASP A 247 20.31 18.43 -3.29
C ASP A 247 19.25 17.32 -3.34
N ILE A 248 18.27 17.36 -2.42
CA ILE A 248 17.21 16.35 -2.34
C ILE A 248 16.28 16.44 -3.55
N ALA A 249 15.85 17.65 -3.93
CA ALA A 249 14.97 17.87 -5.08
C ALA A 249 15.62 17.38 -6.38
N GLU A 250 16.91 17.68 -6.58
CA GLU A 250 17.69 17.23 -7.72
C GLU A 250 17.87 15.72 -7.74
N ALA A 251 18.14 15.10 -6.58
CA ALA A 251 18.23 13.65 -6.47
C ALA A 251 16.92 12.94 -6.83
N ILE A 252 15.76 13.51 -6.46
CA ILE A 252 14.44 12.98 -6.82
C ILE A 252 14.25 13.03 -8.35
N LYS A 253 14.55 14.17 -8.98
CA LYS A 253 14.46 14.31 -10.44
C LYS A 253 15.43 13.36 -11.15
N PHE A 254 16.67 13.29 -10.69
CA PHE A 254 17.69 12.36 -11.22
C PHE A 254 17.23 10.90 -11.12
N ALA A 255 16.69 10.48 -9.97
CA ALA A 255 16.17 9.13 -9.79
C ALA A 255 15.10 8.80 -10.83
N ALA A 256 14.13 9.69 -11.01
CA ALA A 256 13.05 9.52 -11.98
C ALA A 256 13.58 9.47 -13.43
N ASP A 257 14.57 10.29 -13.76
CA ASP A 257 15.19 10.34 -15.10
C ASP A 257 16.07 9.12 -15.41
N LYS A 258 16.69 8.55 -14.38
CA LYS A 258 17.53 7.35 -14.49
C LYS A 258 16.76 6.05 -14.31
N GLY A 259 15.42 6.11 -14.26
CA GLY A 259 14.56 4.94 -14.27
C GLY A 259 14.46 4.24 -12.92
N ALA A 260 14.56 4.98 -11.81
CA ALA A 260 14.15 4.46 -10.51
C ALA A 260 12.65 4.16 -10.52
N ASP A 261 12.28 3.01 -9.99
CA ASP A 261 10.88 2.59 -9.88
C ASP A 261 10.26 3.01 -8.54
N VAL A 262 11.10 3.05 -7.50
CA VAL A 262 10.77 3.42 -6.13
C VAL A 262 11.87 4.32 -5.58
N ILE A 263 11.50 5.36 -4.84
CA ILE A 263 12.41 6.24 -4.10
C ILE A 263 12.14 6.05 -2.60
N ASN A 264 13.20 5.81 -1.83
CA ASN A 264 13.18 5.83 -0.38
C ASN A 264 13.95 7.05 0.15
N MET A 265 13.29 7.85 0.98
CA MET A 265 13.87 8.99 1.70
C MET A 265 13.77 8.76 3.20
N SER A 266 14.80 8.16 3.79
CA SER A 266 14.92 7.93 5.23
C SER A 266 15.49 9.16 5.97
N LEU A 267 14.95 10.32 5.61
CA LEU A 267 15.39 11.64 6.04
C LEU A 267 14.17 12.54 6.24
N GLY A 268 14.35 13.63 6.97
CA GLY A 268 13.29 14.61 7.12
C GLY A 268 13.74 15.89 7.79
N GLY A 269 12.80 16.82 7.90
CA GLY A 269 13.01 18.10 8.55
C GLY A 269 12.69 19.25 7.60
N GLY A 270 13.28 20.42 7.87
CA GLY A 270 13.37 21.49 6.89
C GLY A 270 12.07 22.09 6.33
N GLY A 271 10.90 21.95 6.97
CA GLY A 271 9.69 22.68 6.56
C GLY A 271 9.19 22.40 5.13
N GLU A 272 8.13 23.11 4.74
CA GLU A 272 7.57 23.02 3.38
C GLU A 272 8.41 23.85 2.39
N SER A 273 8.67 23.27 1.23
CA SER A 273 9.42 23.83 0.10
C SER A 273 8.64 23.54 -1.18
N GLN A 274 8.50 24.56 -2.01
CA GLN A 274 7.82 24.41 -3.29
C GLN A 274 8.69 23.63 -4.28
N LEU A 275 10.01 23.85 -4.29
CA LEU A 275 10.94 23.10 -5.15
C LEU A 275 10.86 21.59 -4.89
N LEU A 276 10.85 21.19 -3.62
CA LEU A 276 10.79 19.78 -3.25
C LEU A 276 9.46 19.15 -3.64
N LYS A 277 8.35 19.88 -3.46
CA LYS A 277 7.02 19.46 -3.90
C LYS A 277 6.95 19.26 -5.41
N ASP A 278 7.56 20.14 -6.19
CA ASP A 278 7.57 20.03 -7.65
C ASP A 278 8.44 18.87 -8.12
N ALA A 279 9.58 18.61 -7.48
CA ALA A 279 10.38 17.41 -7.72
C ALA A 279 9.61 16.10 -7.41
N ILE A 280 8.86 16.07 -6.30
CA ILE A 280 8.00 14.94 -5.92
C ILE A 280 6.91 14.72 -6.99
N ASN A 281 6.21 15.78 -7.40
CA ASN A 281 5.19 15.71 -8.44
C ASN A 281 5.79 15.22 -9.77
N TYR A 282 6.98 15.69 -10.13
CA TYR A 282 7.69 15.25 -11.33
C TYR A 282 7.98 13.75 -11.31
N ALA A 283 8.53 13.23 -10.21
CA ALA A 283 8.82 11.81 -10.06
C ALA A 283 7.54 10.95 -10.02
N HIS A 284 6.50 11.39 -9.30
CA HIS A 284 5.21 10.69 -9.27
C HIS A 284 4.57 10.61 -10.66
N ASN A 285 4.55 11.71 -11.41
CA ASN A 285 4.03 11.76 -12.79
C ASN A 285 4.83 10.89 -13.76
N LYS A 286 6.09 10.56 -13.45
CA LYS A 286 6.89 9.55 -14.19
C LYS A 286 6.63 8.11 -13.76
N GLY A 287 5.70 7.89 -12.84
CA GLY A 287 5.33 6.57 -12.34
C GLY A 287 6.25 6.05 -11.24
N VAL A 288 7.01 6.92 -10.56
CA VAL A 288 7.90 6.54 -9.46
C VAL A 288 7.13 6.57 -8.13
N THR A 289 7.23 5.50 -7.34
CA THR A 289 6.64 5.44 -6.00
C THR A 289 7.59 6.08 -4.98
N ILE A 290 7.11 7.06 -4.22
CA ILE A 290 7.96 7.84 -3.32
C ILE A 290 7.56 7.54 -1.87
N ILE A 291 8.52 7.18 -1.04
CA ILE A 291 8.32 6.72 0.34
C ILE A 291 9.26 7.47 1.25
N ALA A 292 8.76 7.96 2.38
CA ALA A 292 9.57 8.72 3.33
C ALA A 292 9.24 8.44 4.80
N ALA A 293 10.25 8.61 5.64
CA ALA A 293 10.15 8.48 7.09
C ALA A 293 9.29 9.58 7.73
N ALA A 294 8.39 9.23 8.66
CA ALA A 294 7.48 10.19 9.29
C ALA A 294 8.17 11.16 10.28
N GLY A 295 9.34 10.83 10.82
CA GLY A 295 10.05 11.62 11.85
C GLY A 295 10.11 10.94 13.22
N ASN A 296 11.05 11.37 14.09
CA ASN A 296 11.37 10.72 15.38
C ASN A 296 11.18 11.66 16.58
N GLU A 297 10.24 12.59 16.51
CA GLU A 297 9.98 13.61 17.53
C GLU A 297 8.78 13.30 18.43
N ASN A 298 8.03 12.22 18.13
CA ASN A 298 6.73 11.88 18.72
C ASN A 298 5.69 13.01 18.55
N ASP A 299 5.75 13.69 17.42
CA ASP A 299 4.82 14.75 17.05
C ASP A 299 3.56 14.21 16.36
N SER A 300 2.44 14.94 16.49
CA SER A 300 1.13 14.61 15.91
C SER A 300 0.99 14.94 14.42
N SER A 301 2.11 15.13 13.72
CA SER A 301 2.17 15.20 12.27
C SER A 301 3.51 14.65 11.76
N ALA A 302 3.50 14.03 10.58
CA ALA A 302 4.73 13.66 9.89
C ALA A 302 5.56 14.89 9.49
N SER A 303 6.87 14.73 9.46
CA SER A 303 7.81 15.72 8.92
C SER A 303 7.76 15.75 7.39
N TYR A 304 8.30 16.79 6.79
CA TYR A 304 8.59 16.78 5.35
C TYR A 304 9.85 15.92 5.12
N PRO A 305 9.91 15.11 4.04
CA PRO A 305 8.98 15.10 2.91
C PRO A 305 7.77 14.15 3.06
N ALA A 306 7.69 13.33 4.12
CA ALA A 306 6.58 12.37 4.31
C ALA A 306 5.19 13.01 4.31
N ARG A 307 5.08 14.28 4.67
CA ARG A 307 3.82 15.03 4.68
C ARG A 307 3.35 15.54 3.32
N TYR A 308 4.18 15.50 2.27
CA TYR A 308 3.75 15.94 0.94
C TYR A 308 2.72 14.98 0.34
N PRO A 309 1.77 15.48 -0.46
CA PRO A 309 0.99 14.64 -1.36
C PRO A 309 1.92 13.79 -2.24
N HIS A 310 1.46 12.61 -2.66
CA HIS A 310 2.21 11.66 -3.49
C HIS A 310 3.45 11.01 -2.82
N VAL A 311 3.71 11.33 -1.55
CA VAL A 311 4.69 10.62 -0.72
C VAL A 311 3.95 9.70 0.24
N ILE A 312 4.39 8.44 0.32
CA ILE A 312 3.88 7.48 1.29
C ILE A 312 4.65 7.70 2.60
N GLY A 313 3.99 8.28 3.60
CA GLY A 313 4.57 8.55 4.90
C GLY A 313 4.54 7.34 5.84
N VAL A 314 5.69 6.98 6.41
CA VAL A 314 5.87 5.72 7.16
C VAL A 314 6.18 5.97 8.64
N SER A 315 5.28 5.52 9.52
CA SER A 315 5.52 5.50 10.97
C SER A 315 6.22 4.20 11.42
N ALA A 316 6.88 4.25 12.58
CA ALA A 316 7.66 3.13 13.12
C ALA A 316 6.91 2.35 14.19
N ILE A 317 6.99 1.02 14.13
CA ILE A 317 6.55 0.09 15.18
C ILE A 317 7.70 -0.73 15.76
N GLY A 318 7.52 -1.19 16.99
CA GLY A 318 8.40 -2.14 17.67
C GLY A 318 8.05 -3.62 17.41
N PRO A 319 8.83 -4.56 17.98
CA PRO A 319 8.56 -6.00 17.93
C PRO A 319 7.22 -6.43 18.53
N ASP A 320 6.70 -5.64 19.46
CA ASP A 320 5.38 -5.79 20.08
C ASP A 320 4.23 -5.37 19.14
N GLY A 321 4.53 -4.72 18.02
CA GLY A 321 3.56 -4.18 17.07
C GLY A 321 2.99 -2.82 17.49
N GLU A 322 3.44 -2.28 18.62
CA GLU A 322 3.02 -0.96 19.10
C GLU A 322 3.83 0.14 18.43
N LYS A 323 3.25 1.35 18.34
CA LYS A 323 3.96 2.53 17.84
C LYS A 323 5.23 2.74 18.66
N ALA A 324 6.35 2.89 17.97
CA ALA A 324 7.60 3.22 18.61
C ALA A 324 7.46 4.57 19.37
N PRO A 325 7.99 4.69 20.60
CA PRO A 325 7.79 5.90 21.43
C PRO A 325 8.22 7.20 20.75
N TYR A 326 9.25 7.14 19.89
CA TYR A 326 9.77 8.29 19.15
C TYR A 326 9.00 8.60 17.85
N SER A 327 8.21 7.67 17.29
CA SER A 327 7.63 7.85 15.95
C SER A 327 6.63 9.01 15.92
N ASN A 328 6.77 9.91 14.95
CA ASN A 328 5.70 10.83 14.58
C ASN A 328 4.47 10.04 14.07
N TYR A 329 3.32 10.68 14.17
CA TYR A 329 2.00 10.12 13.87
C TYR A 329 1.06 11.19 13.33
N GLY A 330 -0.20 10.86 13.07
CA GLY A 330 -1.19 11.86 12.68
C GLY A 330 -1.15 12.19 11.19
N ALA A 331 -1.25 13.47 10.85
CA ALA A 331 -1.34 13.91 9.46
C ALA A 331 -0.06 13.57 8.67
N GLY A 332 -0.19 12.98 7.49
CA GLY A 332 0.93 12.56 6.64
C GLY A 332 1.50 11.17 6.96
N VAL A 333 0.83 10.36 7.79
CA VAL A 333 1.14 8.94 7.98
C VAL A 333 0.12 8.10 7.22
N ASP A 334 0.62 7.29 6.27
CA ASP A 334 -0.19 6.42 5.41
C ASP A 334 -0.14 4.95 5.85
N ILE A 335 0.98 4.51 6.40
CA ILE A 335 1.20 3.12 6.83
C ILE A 335 2.27 3.05 7.92
N SER A 336 2.26 1.98 8.71
CA SER A 336 3.30 1.70 9.71
C SER A 336 4.14 0.48 9.35
N ALA A 337 5.43 0.51 9.68
CA ALA A 337 6.36 -0.57 9.40
C ALA A 337 7.42 -0.73 10.51
N PRO A 338 8.13 -1.87 10.57
CA PRO A 338 9.11 -2.13 11.61
C PRO A 338 10.23 -1.09 11.60
N GLY A 339 10.27 -0.23 12.61
CA GLY A 339 11.34 0.74 12.83
C GLY A 339 12.14 0.48 14.11
N GLY A 340 11.65 -0.43 14.95
CA GLY A 340 12.28 -0.81 16.22
C GLY A 340 11.86 0.06 17.41
N SER A 341 12.15 -0.43 18.60
CA SER A 341 11.88 0.22 19.88
C SER A 341 12.87 -0.32 20.93
N ASP A 342 12.75 0.09 22.19
CA ASP A 342 13.54 -0.46 23.30
C ASP A 342 13.47 -2.00 23.38
N ALA A 343 12.41 -2.63 22.85
CA ALA A 343 12.24 -4.08 22.81
C ALA A 343 13.03 -4.77 21.68
N GLY A 344 13.47 -4.05 20.66
CA GLY A 344 14.23 -4.61 19.54
C GLY A 344 14.48 -3.62 18.40
N ALA A 345 15.68 -3.68 17.82
CA ALA A 345 16.14 -2.83 16.74
C ALA A 345 16.23 -3.60 15.40
N ILE A 346 16.46 -2.87 14.31
CA ILE A 346 16.57 -3.42 12.95
C ILE A 346 18.04 -3.69 12.63
N LEU A 347 18.41 -4.96 12.49
CA LEU A 347 19.77 -5.41 12.23
C LEU A 347 20.07 -5.45 10.72
N GLN A 348 21.15 -4.77 10.30
CA GLN A 348 21.73 -4.86 8.95
C GLN A 348 23.27 -4.79 8.99
N GLU A 349 23.94 -5.19 7.91
CA GLU A 349 25.35 -4.83 7.72
C GLU A 349 25.43 -3.38 7.22
N THR A 350 26.30 -2.60 7.83
CA THR A 350 26.59 -1.22 7.46
C THR A 350 28.07 -0.92 7.69
N ILE A 351 28.48 0.34 7.69
CA ILE A 351 29.84 0.77 8.00
C ILE A 351 29.94 1.45 9.37
N ASN A 352 31.09 1.31 10.02
CA ASN A 352 31.44 2.09 11.21
C ASN A 352 32.05 3.46 10.82
N GLU A 353 32.47 4.25 11.81
CA GLU A 353 33.12 5.55 11.60
C GLU A 353 34.43 5.47 10.80
N GLN A 354 35.06 4.29 10.72
CA GLN A 354 36.27 4.03 9.94
C GLN A 354 35.96 3.55 8.50
N GLY A 355 34.68 3.41 8.14
CA GLY A 355 34.25 2.90 6.84
C GLY A 355 34.33 1.37 6.71
N GLU A 356 34.55 0.64 7.81
CA GLU A 356 34.65 -0.82 7.82
C GLU A 356 33.27 -1.46 8.00
N GLY A 357 33.02 -2.58 7.32
CA GLY A 357 31.78 -3.35 7.44
C GLY A 357 31.53 -3.88 8.85
N VAL A 358 30.35 -3.59 9.40
CA VAL A 358 29.90 -3.98 10.74
C VAL A 358 28.40 -4.30 10.74
N PHE A 359 27.98 -5.23 11.59
CA PHE A 359 26.56 -5.48 11.83
C PHE A 359 26.04 -4.58 12.95
N LEU A 360 25.08 -3.71 12.62
CA LEU A 360 24.52 -2.73 13.53
C LEU A 360 22.99 -2.81 13.55
N ALA A 361 22.42 -2.74 14.74
CA ALA A 361 20.99 -2.61 14.93
C ALA A 361 20.64 -1.14 15.17
N LEU A 362 19.79 -0.59 14.30
CA LEU A 362 19.33 0.79 14.39
C LEU A 362 17.82 0.85 14.65
N GLN A 363 17.36 1.96 15.22
CA GLN A 363 15.94 2.23 15.44
C GLN A 363 15.59 3.58 14.86
N GLY A 364 14.45 3.70 14.21
CA GLY A 364 13.96 4.95 13.65
C GLY A 364 12.87 4.73 12.62
N THR A 365 12.09 5.79 12.32
CA THR A 365 11.26 5.81 11.11
C THR A 365 12.09 5.67 9.84
N SER A 366 13.37 6.08 9.88
CA SER A 366 14.38 5.79 8.87
C SER A 366 14.62 4.30 8.58
N MET A 367 14.38 3.42 9.55
CA MET A 367 14.45 1.96 9.36
C MET A 367 13.08 1.37 9.00
N ALA A 368 11.97 2.05 9.32
CA ALA A 368 10.62 1.65 8.90
C ALA A 368 10.38 1.90 7.39
N SER A 369 10.75 3.09 6.91
CA SER A 369 10.62 3.50 5.50
C SER A 369 11.16 2.48 4.48
N PRO A 370 12.40 1.94 4.61
CA PRO A 370 12.94 1.00 3.64
C PRO A 370 12.23 -0.36 3.61
N HIS A 371 11.50 -0.75 4.68
CA HIS A 371 10.63 -1.92 4.61
C HIS A 371 9.49 -1.70 3.63
N VAL A 372 8.84 -0.53 3.68
CA VAL A 372 7.77 -0.16 2.75
C VAL A 372 8.33 -0.03 1.33
N ALA A 373 9.54 0.53 1.16
CA ALA A 373 10.20 0.61 -0.14
C ALA A 373 10.51 -0.75 -0.75
N GLY A 374 11.01 -1.69 0.06
CA GLY A 374 11.19 -3.08 -0.35
C GLY A 374 9.87 -3.73 -0.77
N VAL A 375 8.80 -3.59 0.03
CA VAL A 375 7.49 -4.17 -0.32
C VAL A 375 6.88 -3.51 -1.56
N ALA A 376 7.02 -2.19 -1.73
CA ALA A 376 6.61 -1.50 -2.95
C ALA A 376 7.35 -2.04 -4.19
N ALA A 377 8.65 -2.36 -4.06
CA ALA A 377 9.39 -3.02 -5.13
C ALA A 377 8.86 -4.43 -5.42
N LEU A 378 8.48 -5.21 -4.40
CA LEU A 378 7.85 -6.52 -4.60
C LEU A 378 6.48 -6.41 -5.30
N ILE A 379 5.64 -5.43 -4.91
CA ILE A 379 4.35 -5.15 -5.57
C ILE A 379 4.57 -4.79 -7.04
N LYS A 380 5.55 -3.92 -7.32
CA LYS A 380 5.86 -3.47 -8.68
C LYS A 380 6.42 -4.58 -9.57
N ALA A 381 7.27 -5.44 -9.01
CA ALA A 381 7.72 -6.66 -9.67
C ALA A 381 6.58 -7.66 -9.94
N SER A 382 5.48 -7.57 -9.17
CA SER A 382 4.25 -8.33 -9.41
C SER A 382 3.33 -7.67 -10.44
N GLY A 383 3.78 -6.60 -11.11
CA GLY A 383 3.17 -6.01 -12.31
C GLY A 383 2.20 -4.82 -12.08
N ILE A 384 1.99 -4.38 -10.84
CA ILE A 384 1.31 -3.10 -10.57
C ILE A 384 2.34 -1.97 -10.68
N LYS A 385 2.21 -1.11 -11.70
CA LYS A 385 3.25 -0.10 -12.00
C LYS A 385 2.96 1.29 -11.45
N GLU A 386 1.68 1.65 -11.38
CA GLU A 386 1.24 3.01 -11.02
C GLU A 386 1.42 3.29 -9.52
N PRO A 387 2.03 4.42 -9.13
CA PRO A 387 2.29 4.75 -7.72
C PRO A 387 1.03 4.73 -6.84
N ASP A 388 -0.06 5.30 -7.32
CA ASP A 388 -1.32 5.36 -6.56
C ASP A 388 -1.93 3.97 -6.36
N ALA A 389 -1.79 3.07 -7.34
CA ALA A 389 -2.23 1.69 -7.21
C ALA A 389 -1.36 0.91 -6.21
N ILE A 390 -0.05 1.20 -6.15
CA ILE A 390 0.86 0.62 -5.15
C ILE A 390 0.45 1.05 -3.74
N LEU A 391 0.18 2.35 -3.52
CA LEU A 391 -0.33 2.85 -2.25
C LEU A 391 -1.63 2.15 -1.85
N GLN A 392 -2.59 2.02 -2.77
CA GLN A 392 -3.84 1.31 -2.50
C GLN A 392 -3.61 -0.16 -2.10
N VAL A 393 -2.71 -0.87 -2.79
CA VAL A 393 -2.36 -2.25 -2.43
C VAL A 393 -1.75 -2.31 -1.04
N LEU A 394 -0.81 -1.41 -0.71
CA LEU A 394 -0.20 -1.32 0.62
C LEU A 394 -1.26 -1.09 1.70
N GLN A 395 -2.18 -0.14 1.50
CA GLN A 395 -3.22 0.18 2.46
C GLN A 395 -4.25 -0.95 2.64
N GLN A 396 -4.67 -1.59 1.55
CA GLN A 396 -5.66 -2.67 1.58
C GLN A 396 -5.11 -3.97 2.17
N SER A 397 -3.80 -4.20 2.03
CA SER A 397 -3.14 -5.40 2.53
C SER A 397 -2.59 -5.26 3.94
N ALA A 398 -2.46 -4.03 4.45
CA ALA A 398 -2.01 -3.75 5.80
C ALA A 398 -2.87 -4.48 6.84
N ARG A 399 -2.25 -4.90 7.95
CA ARG A 399 -2.97 -5.47 9.09
C ARG A 399 -3.64 -4.32 9.84
N PRO A 400 -4.98 -4.23 9.85
CA PRO A 400 -5.67 -3.08 10.41
C PRO A 400 -5.56 -3.09 11.93
N ILE A 401 -5.30 -1.92 12.52
CA ILE A 401 -5.35 -1.70 13.97
C ILE A 401 -6.70 -1.06 14.31
N LYS A 402 -7.42 -1.68 15.24
CA LYS A 402 -8.71 -1.15 15.71
C LYS A 402 -8.45 0.06 16.59
N GLU A 403 -9.35 1.05 16.51
CA GLU A 403 -9.36 2.21 17.42
C GLU A 403 -8.14 3.13 17.33
N ASP A 404 -7.60 3.35 16.13
CA ASP A 404 -6.50 4.30 15.88
C ASP A 404 -7.00 5.75 15.68
N SER A 405 -7.59 6.32 16.73
CA SER A 405 -8.20 7.67 16.66
C SER A 405 -7.23 8.82 16.34
N LEU A 406 -5.93 8.62 16.60
CA LEU A 406 -4.89 9.62 16.43
C LEU A 406 -3.99 9.37 15.20
N ASN A 407 -4.31 8.33 14.41
CA ASN A 407 -3.56 7.93 13.22
C ASN A 407 -2.08 7.61 13.50
N TYR A 408 -1.84 6.72 14.46
CA TYR A 408 -0.53 6.17 14.77
C TYR A 408 0.01 5.22 13.69
N TYR A 409 -0.90 4.48 13.03
CA TYR A 409 -0.56 3.37 12.17
C TYR A 409 -0.92 3.57 10.69
N GLY A 410 -1.58 4.69 10.34
CA GLY A 410 -2.09 4.89 8.98
C GLY A 410 -3.17 3.86 8.66
N ALA A 411 -3.06 3.20 7.51
CA ALA A 411 -3.91 2.07 7.16
C ALA A 411 -3.67 0.80 8.01
N GLY A 412 -2.56 0.74 8.76
CA GLY A 412 -2.22 -0.39 9.62
C GLY A 412 -0.75 -0.80 9.49
N GLN A 413 -0.43 -2.00 9.98
CA GLN A 413 0.92 -2.55 9.93
C GLN A 413 1.21 -3.19 8.57
N LEU A 414 2.37 -2.91 8.00
CA LEU A 414 2.83 -3.44 6.72
C LEU A 414 2.75 -4.98 6.67
N ASN A 415 2.24 -5.52 5.56
CA ASN A 415 2.14 -6.96 5.32
C ASN A 415 2.56 -7.30 3.89
N ALA A 416 3.80 -7.76 3.73
CA ALA A 416 4.41 -8.07 2.44
C ALA A 416 3.69 -9.21 1.72
N GLU A 417 3.37 -10.31 2.42
CA GLU A 417 2.69 -11.46 1.82
C GLU A 417 1.32 -11.08 1.27
N ALA A 418 0.51 -10.38 2.07
CA ALA A 418 -0.81 -9.94 1.65
C ALA A 418 -0.73 -8.95 0.47
N ALA A 419 0.23 -8.02 0.50
CA ALA A 419 0.44 -7.04 -0.56
C ALA A 419 0.78 -7.70 -1.90
N VAL A 420 1.76 -8.60 -1.92
CA VAL A 420 2.16 -9.32 -3.14
C VAL A 420 1.06 -10.26 -3.64
N LYS A 421 0.35 -10.94 -2.73
CA LYS A 421 -0.82 -11.75 -3.11
C LYS A 421 -1.91 -10.91 -3.76
N LEU A 422 -2.20 -9.73 -3.22
CA LEU A 422 -3.19 -8.81 -3.77
C LEU A 422 -2.73 -8.25 -5.13
N ALA A 423 -1.47 -7.84 -5.26
CA ALA A 423 -0.90 -7.35 -6.51
C ALA A 423 -0.93 -8.39 -7.64
N ALA A 424 -0.75 -9.67 -7.30
CA ALA A 424 -0.84 -10.79 -8.24
C ALA A 424 -2.28 -11.20 -8.61
N GLN A 425 -3.31 -10.70 -7.90
CA GLN A 425 -4.70 -11.04 -8.22
C GLN A 425 -5.13 -10.37 -9.53
N GLY A 426 -5.42 -11.19 -10.55
CA GLY A 426 -5.92 -10.71 -11.85
C GLY A 426 -4.89 -10.70 -12.98
N GLN A 427 -3.64 -11.08 -12.73
CA GLN A 427 -2.65 -11.25 -13.79
C GLN A 427 -2.73 -12.64 -14.44
N ILE A 428 -2.53 -12.67 -15.77
CA ILE A 428 -2.24 -13.92 -16.48
C ILE A 428 -0.73 -14.10 -16.47
N SER A 429 -0.21 -14.88 -15.52
CA SER A 429 1.16 -15.37 -15.58
C SER A 429 1.19 -16.89 -15.53
N PHE A 430 2.28 -17.48 -16.03
CA PHE A 430 2.52 -18.91 -15.90
C PHE A 430 2.48 -19.35 -14.43
N GLN A 431 2.99 -18.50 -13.53
CA GLN A 431 2.96 -18.74 -12.08
C GLN A 431 1.53 -18.69 -11.53
N ASP A 432 0.70 -17.73 -11.97
CA ASP A 432 -0.72 -17.66 -11.59
C ASP A 432 -1.50 -18.86 -12.09
N PHE A 433 -1.22 -19.32 -13.32
CA PHE A 433 -1.83 -20.51 -13.90
C PHE A 433 -1.46 -21.76 -13.10
N PHE A 434 -0.17 -21.96 -12.77
CA PHE A 434 0.27 -23.09 -11.96
C PHE A 434 -0.25 -23.05 -10.52
N ARG A 435 -0.33 -21.86 -9.92
CA ARG A 435 -0.95 -21.66 -8.60
C ARG A 435 -2.42 -22.04 -8.65
N TRP A 436 -3.16 -21.55 -9.65
CA TRP A 436 -4.57 -21.90 -9.85
C TRP A 436 -4.75 -23.40 -10.11
N LEU A 437 -3.87 -24.05 -10.89
CA LEU A 437 -3.87 -25.51 -11.09
C LEU A 437 -3.70 -26.26 -9.77
N ARG A 438 -2.74 -25.84 -8.94
CA ARG A 438 -2.48 -26.43 -7.63
C ARG A 438 -3.67 -26.29 -6.71
N ASP A 439 -4.17 -25.06 -6.57
CA ASP A 439 -5.19 -24.72 -5.58
C ASP A 439 -6.56 -25.34 -5.93
N ASN A 440 -6.80 -25.63 -7.22
CA ASN A 440 -7.99 -26.34 -7.70
C ASN A 440 -7.78 -27.85 -7.89
N GLY A 441 -6.63 -28.40 -7.44
CA GLY A 441 -6.37 -29.84 -7.43
C GLY A 441 -6.04 -30.47 -8.79
N TYR A 442 -5.87 -29.66 -9.84
CA TYR A 442 -5.52 -30.11 -11.19
C TYR A 442 -4.07 -30.61 -11.31
N LEU A 443 -3.21 -30.44 -10.30
CA LEU A 443 -1.88 -31.05 -10.27
C LEU A 443 -1.90 -32.54 -9.87
N ASN A 444 -3.04 -33.08 -9.44
CA ASN A 444 -3.14 -34.49 -9.09
C ASN A 444 -3.07 -35.38 -10.34
N PRO A 445 -2.10 -36.31 -10.46
CA PRO A 445 -1.99 -37.19 -11.62
C PRO A 445 -3.26 -38.00 -11.89
N ARG A 446 -3.99 -38.39 -10.85
CA ARG A 446 -5.25 -39.15 -11.00
C ARG A 446 -6.30 -38.40 -11.82
N PHE A 447 -6.37 -37.07 -11.71
CA PHE A 447 -7.28 -36.25 -12.50
C PHE A 447 -7.06 -36.42 -14.01
N TRP A 448 -5.80 -36.54 -14.44
CA TRP A 448 -5.43 -36.65 -15.85
C TRP A 448 -5.54 -38.08 -16.37
N PHE A 449 -5.29 -39.09 -15.54
CA PHE A 449 -5.22 -40.50 -15.96
C PHE A 449 -6.51 -41.31 -15.73
N ASP A 450 -7.47 -40.83 -14.93
CA ASP A 450 -8.80 -41.43 -14.84
C ASP A 450 -9.61 -41.11 -16.11
N GLY A 451 -9.59 -42.02 -17.10
CA GLY A 451 -10.45 -41.96 -18.29
C GLY A 451 -9.81 -42.25 -19.65
N GLY A 452 -8.52 -42.59 -19.71
CA GLY A 452 -7.82 -42.92 -20.97
C GLY A 452 -7.49 -41.71 -21.86
N ALA A 453 -6.58 -41.88 -22.82
CA ALA A 453 -5.96 -40.81 -23.61
C ALA A 453 -6.95 -39.94 -24.42
N VAL A 454 -8.14 -40.47 -24.72
CA VAL A 454 -9.19 -39.77 -25.49
C VAL A 454 -9.83 -38.62 -24.69
N ALA A 455 -9.78 -38.66 -23.35
CA ALA A 455 -10.32 -37.61 -22.48
C ALA A 455 -9.32 -36.48 -22.18
N LEU A 456 -8.07 -36.59 -22.61
CA LEU A 456 -6.99 -35.67 -22.23
C LEU A 456 -7.16 -34.28 -22.86
N LEU A 457 -7.37 -34.22 -24.19
CA LEU A 457 -7.55 -32.97 -24.92
C LEU A 457 -8.76 -32.14 -24.42
N PRO A 458 -9.96 -32.73 -24.25
CA PRO A 458 -11.10 -32.03 -23.66
C PRO A 458 -10.84 -31.55 -22.22
N LYS A 459 -10.15 -32.33 -21.38
CA LYS A 459 -9.77 -31.91 -20.02
C LYS A 459 -8.79 -30.73 -20.04
N ILE A 460 -7.81 -30.73 -20.94
CA ILE A 460 -6.88 -29.60 -21.11
C ILE A 460 -7.67 -28.34 -21.52
N LEU A 461 -8.54 -28.44 -22.54
CA LEU A 461 -9.36 -27.33 -22.99
C LEU A 461 -10.30 -26.82 -21.89
N MET A 462 -10.90 -27.71 -21.10
CA MET A 462 -11.74 -27.35 -19.96
C MET A 462 -10.93 -26.60 -18.90
N VAL A 463 -9.77 -27.12 -18.50
CA VAL A 463 -8.91 -26.50 -17.46
C VAL A 463 -8.41 -25.13 -17.91
N VAL A 464 -7.95 -25.00 -19.16
CA VAL A 464 -7.53 -23.71 -19.74
C VAL A 464 -8.73 -22.76 -19.86
N GLY A 465 -9.87 -23.24 -20.35
CA GLY A 465 -11.10 -22.46 -20.47
C GLY A 465 -11.65 -21.98 -19.12
N SER A 466 -11.61 -22.82 -18.09
CA SER A 466 -11.98 -22.47 -16.72
C SER A 466 -11.02 -21.46 -16.11
N TYR A 467 -9.72 -21.57 -16.36
CA TYR A 467 -8.75 -20.56 -15.94
C TYR A 467 -9.00 -19.21 -16.62
N LEU A 468 -9.18 -19.19 -17.94
CA LEU A 468 -9.47 -17.97 -18.70
C LEU A 468 -10.80 -17.34 -18.29
N LEU A 469 -11.83 -18.14 -18.05
CA LEU A 469 -13.11 -17.65 -17.53
C LEU A 469 -12.96 -17.09 -16.11
N ALA A 470 -12.28 -17.79 -15.20
CA ALA A 470 -12.03 -17.31 -13.85
C ALA A 470 -11.16 -16.05 -13.82
N TRP A 471 -10.20 -15.92 -14.75
CA TRP A 471 -9.45 -14.70 -14.97
C TRP A 471 -10.36 -13.57 -15.48
N PHE A 472 -11.15 -13.81 -16.53
CA PHE A 472 -12.06 -12.84 -17.11
C PHE A 472 -13.06 -12.30 -16.07
N LEU A 473 -13.66 -13.20 -15.27
CA LEU A 473 -14.58 -12.83 -14.20
C LEU A 473 -13.87 -11.98 -13.12
N ARG A 474 -12.61 -12.28 -12.78
CA ARG A 474 -11.84 -11.48 -11.81
C ARG A 474 -11.50 -10.09 -12.32
N VAL A 475 -11.16 -9.95 -13.59
CA VAL A 475 -10.73 -8.67 -14.19
C VAL A 475 -11.92 -7.77 -14.50
N TYR A 476 -12.97 -8.31 -15.11
CA TYR A 476 -14.08 -7.51 -15.64
C TYR A 476 -15.33 -7.49 -14.76
N LEU A 477 -15.41 -8.37 -13.75
CA LEU A 477 -16.48 -8.38 -12.74
C LEU A 477 -15.89 -8.46 -11.32
N PRO A 478 -15.09 -7.45 -10.88
CA PRO A 478 -14.44 -7.45 -9.57
C PRO A 478 -15.43 -7.09 -8.45
N PHE A 479 -16.55 -7.79 -8.36
CA PHE A 479 -17.43 -7.70 -7.20
C PHE A 479 -16.84 -8.57 -6.09
N PRO A 480 -16.76 -8.08 -4.84
CA PRO A 480 -16.48 -8.96 -3.72
C PRO A 480 -17.61 -9.99 -3.69
N TRP A 481 -17.28 -11.27 -3.92
CA TRP A 481 -18.20 -12.40 -3.80
C TRP A 481 -18.55 -12.63 -2.32
N SER A 482 -19.13 -11.61 -1.69
CA SER A 482 -19.76 -11.69 -0.40
C SER A 482 -21.22 -12.00 -0.66
N TRP A 483 -21.64 -13.19 -0.25
CA TRP A 483 -23.01 -13.64 -0.36
C TRP A 483 -23.86 -12.94 0.71
N SER A 484 -24.09 -11.65 0.49
CA SER A 484 -24.89 -10.78 1.35
C SER A 484 -26.37 -11.13 1.30
N LEU A 485 -27.14 -10.57 2.25
CA LEU A 485 -28.60 -10.65 2.25
C LEU A 485 -29.19 -10.25 0.88
N SER A 486 -28.66 -9.20 0.25
CA SER A 486 -29.10 -8.70 -1.06
C SER A 486 -28.83 -9.71 -2.18
N SER A 487 -27.68 -10.38 -2.17
CA SER A 487 -27.35 -11.41 -3.16
C SER A 487 -28.28 -12.62 -3.07
N GLY A 488 -28.61 -13.05 -1.85
CA GLY A 488 -29.60 -14.09 -1.60
C GLY A 488 -30.99 -13.65 -2.06
N LEU A 489 -31.39 -12.41 -1.74
CA LEU A 489 -32.68 -11.86 -2.14
C LEU A 489 -32.86 -11.89 -3.67
N ILE A 490 -31.84 -11.49 -4.43
CA ILE A 490 -31.85 -11.51 -5.90
C ILE A 490 -31.97 -12.95 -6.41
N PHE A 491 -31.12 -13.87 -5.94
CA PHE A 491 -31.17 -15.29 -6.35
C PHE A 491 -32.51 -15.97 -6.02
N GLY A 492 -33.06 -15.67 -4.85
CA GLY A 492 -34.34 -16.22 -4.42
C GLY A 492 -35.54 -15.65 -5.17
N SER A 493 -35.47 -14.38 -5.61
CA SER A 493 -36.63 -13.66 -6.18
C SER A 493 -36.71 -13.67 -7.70
N SER A 494 -35.63 -13.26 -8.38
CA SER A 494 -35.64 -13.03 -9.84
C SER A 494 -34.48 -13.68 -10.58
N GLY A 495 -33.48 -14.22 -9.88
CA GLY A 495 -32.25 -14.68 -10.49
C GLY A 495 -31.51 -13.54 -11.22
N LEU A 496 -30.50 -13.85 -12.03
CA LEU A 496 -29.88 -12.86 -12.91
C LEU A 496 -30.75 -12.65 -14.16
N PHE A 497 -31.98 -12.15 -13.98
CA PHE A 497 -33.04 -12.13 -15.00
C PHE A 497 -32.62 -11.61 -16.37
N PHE A 498 -31.66 -10.68 -16.42
CA PHE A 498 -31.10 -10.12 -17.67
C PHE A 498 -30.36 -11.18 -18.51
N LEU A 499 -29.85 -12.26 -17.91
CA LEU A 499 -29.22 -13.38 -18.62
C LEU A 499 -30.22 -14.17 -19.48
N LYS A 500 -31.52 -14.17 -19.16
CA LYS A 500 -32.56 -14.80 -19.99
C LYS A 500 -32.68 -14.13 -21.37
N GLY A 501 -32.29 -12.87 -21.48
CA GLY A 501 -32.33 -12.08 -22.72
C GLY A 501 -31.07 -12.19 -23.59
N PHE A 502 -29.99 -12.81 -23.11
CA PHE A 502 -28.77 -13.02 -23.89
C PHE A 502 -28.94 -14.21 -24.83
N TYR A 503 -28.85 -13.94 -26.13
CA TYR A 503 -28.85 -14.97 -27.16
C TYR A 503 -27.49 -14.99 -27.86
N ILE A 504 -26.72 -16.05 -27.65
CA ILE A 504 -25.44 -16.27 -28.32
C ILE A 504 -25.64 -17.38 -29.35
N PHE A 505 -25.39 -17.05 -30.63
CA PHE A 505 -25.48 -18.02 -31.73
C PHE A 505 -24.52 -19.19 -31.46
N ASP A 506 -24.99 -20.42 -31.73
CA ASP A 506 -24.22 -21.68 -31.59
C ASP A 506 -23.84 -22.14 -30.17
N LEU A 507 -24.42 -21.58 -29.10
CA LEU A 507 -24.27 -22.11 -27.73
C LEU A 507 -25.58 -22.68 -27.16
N PRO A 508 -25.52 -23.71 -26.27
CA PRO A 508 -26.67 -24.13 -25.50
C PRO A 508 -27.19 -22.97 -24.62
N GLN A 509 -28.47 -22.64 -24.75
CA GLN A 509 -29.08 -21.49 -24.05
C GLN A 509 -29.53 -21.81 -22.61
N TRP A 510 -29.64 -23.10 -22.29
CA TRP A 510 -30.11 -23.57 -20.99
C TRP A 510 -29.28 -23.08 -19.79
N PRO A 511 -27.93 -22.89 -19.85
CA PRO A 511 -27.16 -22.36 -18.72
C PRO A 511 -27.53 -20.92 -18.39
N PHE A 512 -27.76 -20.09 -19.40
CA PHE A 512 -28.22 -18.70 -19.22
C PHE A 512 -29.65 -18.64 -18.67
N ARG A 513 -30.52 -19.58 -19.06
CA ARG A 513 -31.86 -19.72 -18.48
C ARG A 513 -31.80 -20.16 -17.03
N VAL A 514 -30.93 -21.10 -16.68
CA VAL A 514 -30.76 -21.59 -15.30
C VAL A 514 -30.21 -20.49 -14.39
N LEU A 515 -29.15 -19.79 -14.81
CA LEU A 515 -28.56 -18.69 -14.03
C LEU A 515 -29.48 -17.46 -13.95
N GLY A 516 -30.34 -17.28 -14.96
CA GLY A 516 -31.30 -16.19 -15.01
C GLY A 516 -32.61 -16.46 -14.24
N SER A 517 -32.87 -17.69 -13.81
CA SER A 517 -34.10 -18.07 -13.10
C SER A 517 -33.97 -17.91 -11.58
N SER A 518 -35.08 -17.53 -10.93
CA SER A 518 -35.19 -17.59 -9.47
C SER A 518 -35.26 -19.04 -8.98
N ILE A 519 -35.05 -19.26 -7.68
CA ILE A 519 -35.13 -20.61 -7.08
C ILE A 519 -36.45 -21.34 -7.42
N PRO A 520 -37.64 -20.70 -7.32
CA PRO A 520 -38.90 -21.34 -7.71
C PRO A 520 -38.99 -21.70 -9.21
N GLU A 521 -38.34 -20.91 -10.07
CA GLU A 521 -38.32 -21.09 -11.52
C GLU A 521 -37.25 -22.07 -12.04
N LEU A 522 -36.35 -22.56 -11.16
CA LEU A 522 -35.32 -23.53 -11.58
C LEU A 522 -35.94 -24.83 -12.12
N GLY A 523 -37.06 -25.27 -11.53
CA GLY A 523 -37.82 -26.41 -12.04
C GLY A 523 -38.27 -26.21 -13.49
N ASN A 524 -38.69 -24.99 -13.84
CA ASN A 524 -39.15 -24.61 -15.16
C ASN A 524 -38.01 -24.64 -16.18
N ALA A 525 -36.83 -24.13 -15.78
CA ALA A 525 -35.63 -24.14 -16.61
C ALA A 525 -35.13 -25.56 -16.93
N ILE A 526 -35.29 -26.50 -15.99
CA ILE A 526 -34.87 -27.90 -16.15
C ILE A 526 -35.90 -28.72 -16.92
N GLN A 527 -37.20 -28.48 -16.68
CA GLN A 527 -38.30 -29.26 -17.26
C GLN A 527 -38.79 -28.69 -18.60
N GLY A 528 -38.43 -27.46 -18.94
CA GLY A 528 -38.86 -26.78 -20.16
C GLY A 528 -40.34 -26.36 -20.14
N THR A 529 -40.93 -26.19 -18.96
CA THR A 529 -42.34 -25.82 -18.77
C THR A 529 -42.48 -24.42 -18.22
N GLU A 530 -43.59 -23.73 -18.53
CA GLU A 530 -43.89 -22.41 -17.95
C GLU A 530 -44.49 -22.52 -16.52
N ALA A 531 -45.13 -23.65 -16.21
CA ALA A 531 -45.72 -23.91 -14.90
C ALA A 531 -44.64 -24.16 -13.83
N LEU A 532 -44.78 -23.51 -12.66
CA LEU A 532 -43.88 -23.69 -11.52
C LEU A 532 -43.89 -25.14 -11.03
N ASN A 533 -42.70 -25.70 -10.79
CA ASN A 533 -42.59 -27.03 -10.18
C ASN A 533 -42.96 -26.94 -8.68
N PRO A 534 -43.88 -27.77 -8.16
CA PRO A 534 -44.34 -27.69 -6.77
C PRO A 534 -43.19 -27.86 -5.76
N ILE A 535 -42.17 -28.67 -6.05
CA ILE A 535 -41.03 -28.85 -5.12
C ILE A 535 -40.20 -27.57 -5.03
N PHE A 536 -39.90 -26.94 -6.16
CA PHE A 536 -39.12 -25.70 -6.22
C PHE A 536 -39.93 -24.49 -5.74
N ALA A 537 -41.24 -24.49 -5.99
CA ALA A 537 -42.19 -23.50 -5.50
C ALA A 537 -42.68 -23.79 -4.07
N SER A 538 -41.82 -24.39 -3.24
CA SER A 538 -42.11 -24.71 -1.84
C SER A 538 -41.04 -24.18 -0.90
N VAL A 539 -41.38 -24.18 0.39
CA VAL A 539 -40.45 -23.82 1.47
C VAL A 539 -39.34 -24.86 1.72
N LEU A 540 -39.38 -26.02 1.07
CA LEU A 540 -38.44 -27.13 1.32
C LEU A 540 -36.98 -26.74 1.05
N ILE A 541 -36.71 -26.06 -0.08
CA ILE A 541 -35.36 -25.59 -0.43
C ILE A 541 -34.87 -24.52 0.57
N PRO A 542 -35.67 -23.49 0.90
CA PRO A 542 -35.35 -22.57 2.00
C PRO A 542 -35.07 -23.23 3.35
N ILE A 543 -35.84 -24.24 3.76
CA ILE A 543 -35.58 -24.98 5.01
C ILE A 543 -34.21 -25.65 4.97
N LEU A 544 -33.87 -26.33 3.87
CA LEU A 544 -32.58 -26.98 3.69
C LEU A 544 -31.43 -25.96 3.74
N LEU A 545 -31.57 -24.83 3.05
CA LEU A 545 -30.57 -23.77 3.01
C LEU A 545 -30.33 -23.16 4.40
N ILE A 546 -31.39 -22.87 5.14
CA ILE A 546 -31.29 -22.35 6.50
C ILE A 546 -30.67 -23.41 7.42
N ALA A 547 -31.11 -24.67 7.36
CA ALA A 547 -30.54 -25.73 8.20
C ALA A 547 -29.03 -25.95 7.97
N LEU A 548 -28.56 -25.84 6.72
CA LEU A 548 -27.15 -26.04 6.38
C LEU A 548 -26.28 -24.82 6.69
N LEU A 549 -26.80 -23.60 6.48
CA LEU A 549 -25.97 -22.39 6.42
C LEU A 549 -26.15 -21.44 7.60
N LEU A 550 -27.14 -21.65 8.47
CA LEU A 550 -27.40 -20.76 9.61
C LEU A 550 -26.23 -20.74 10.62
N GLY A 551 -25.48 -21.84 10.74
CA GLY A 551 -24.28 -21.91 11.58
C GLY A 551 -23.03 -21.27 10.98
N HIS A 552 -23.07 -20.80 9.72
CA HIS A 552 -21.91 -20.28 9.02
C HIS A 552 -21.86 -18.73 9.08
N PRO A 553 -20.76 -18.11 9.58
CA PRO A 553 -20.68 -16.67 9.83
C PRO A 553 -21.00 -15.77 8.62
N SER A 554 -20.56 -16.19 7.42
CA SER A 554 -20.73 -15.46 6.17
C SER A 554 -21.89 -15.91 5.28
N TRP A 555 -22.35 -17.17 5.38
CA TRP A 555 -23.37 -17.73 4.47
C TRP A 555 -24.79 -17.71 5.05
N LYS A 556 -24.94 -17.43 6.35
CA LYS A 556 -26.26 -17.26 6.99
C LYS A 556 -27.10 -16.16 6.30
N TRP A 557 -26.46 -15.05 5.92
CA TRP A 557 -27.14 -13.91 5.28
C TRP A 557 -27.64 -14.25 3.89
N PHE A 558 -26.88 -15.05 3.14
CA PHE A 558 -27.31 -15.58 1.85
C PHE A 558 -28.54 -16.48 1.98
N ALA A 559 -28.56 -17.36 2.98
CA ALA A 559 -29.68 -18.27 3.21
C ALA A 559 -30.96 -17.51 3.63
N ILE A 560 -30.83 -16.53 4.53
CA ILE A 560 -31.94 -15.65 4.95
C ILE A 560 -32.44 -14.82 3.77
N GLY A 561 -31.53 -14.24 2.99
CA GLY A 561 -31.85 -13.45 1.80
C GLY A 561 -32.56 -14.29 0.73
N SER A 562 -32.05 -15.48 0.42
CA SER A 562 -32.67 -16.42 -0.53
C SER A 562 -34.07 -16.84 -0.10
N THR A 563 -34.26 -17.07 1.21
CA THR A 563 -35.57 -17.41 1.77
C THR A 563 -36.58 -16.28 1.61
N LEU A 564 -36.17 -15.03 1.88
CA LEU A 564 -37.01 -13.85 1.65
C LEU A 564 -37.29 -13.61 0.16
N GLY A 565 -36.29 -13.88 -0.70
CA GLY A 565 -36.43 -13.77 -2.15
C GLY A 565 -37.45 -14.77 -2.69
N VAL A 566 -37.40 -16.02 -2.24
CA VAL A 566 -38.39 -17.06 -2.58
C VAL A 566 -39.78 -16.63 -2.11
N ALA A 567 -39.92 -16.11 -0.89
CA ALA A 567 -41.21 -15.60 -0.39
C ALA A 567 -41.79 -14.50 -1.30
N ALA A 568 -40.94 -13.57 -1.75
CA ALA A 568 -41.34 -12.51 -2.68
C ALA A 568 -41.77 -13.08 -4.05
N CYS A 569 -40.98 -13.98 -4.64
CA CYS A 569 -41.30 -14.62 -5.91
C CYS A 569 -42.65 -15.34 -5.85
N LEU A 570 -42.85 -16.21 -4.86
CA LEU A 570 -44.10 -16.96 -4.70
C LEU A 570 -45.32 -16.04 -4.48
N THR A 571 -45.14 -14.93 -3.76
CA THR A 571 -46.20 -13.93 -3.55
C THR A 571 -46.59 -13.27 -4.87
N VAL A 572 -45.61 -12.89 -5.69
CA VAL A 572 -45.85 -12.28 -7.01
C VAL A 572 -46.50 -13.28 -7.95
N SER A 573 -46.01 -14.52 -8.03
CA SER A 573 -46.60 -15.59 -8.84
C SER A 573 -48.05 -15.88 -8.41
N ALA A 574 -48.34 -15.96 -7.11
CA ALA A 574 -49.71 -16.17 -6.63
C ALA A 574 -50.71 -15.11 -7.15
N VAL A 575 -50.24 -13.87 -7.36
CA VAL A 575 -51.07 -12.75 -7.84
C VAL A 575 -51.14 -12.72 -9.36
N LEU A 576 -50.00 -12.81 -10.04
CA LEU A 576 -49.89 -12.56 -11.48
C LEU A 576 -50.14 -13.82 -12.33
N ASP A 577 -49.57 -14.95 -11.95
CA ASP A 577 -49.68 -16.23 -12.66
C ASP A 577 -49.49 -17.40 -11.66
N PRO A 578 -50.59 -17.93 -11.09
CA PRO A 578 -50.53 -18.95 -10.05
C PRO A 578 -50.31 -20.36 -10.62
N THR A 579 -49.89 -20.52 -11.87
CA THR A 579 -49.79 -21.84 -12.52
C THR A 579 -48.72 -22.71 -11.86
N VAL A 580 -49.14 -23.80 -11.23
CA VAL A 580 -48.26 -24.80 -10.61
C VAL A 580 -48.52 -26.17 -11.24
N TRP A 581 -47.44 -26.84 -11.64
CA TRP A 581 -47.50 -28.17 -12.25
C TRP A 581 -48.21 -29.16 -11.32
N GLY A 582 -49.27 -29.81 -11.84
CA GLY A 582 -50.12 -30.74 -11.09
C GLY A 582 -51.23 -30.11 -10.25
N LEU A 583 -51.23 -28.79 -10.02
CA LEU A 583 -52.28 -28.06 -9.29
C LEU A 583 -53.10 -27.11 -10.19
N GLY A 584 -52.63 -26.85 -11.41
CA GLY A 584 -53.27 -25.94 -12.37
C GLY A 584 -53.04 -24.47 -12.04
N ASP A 585 -53.91 -23.61 -12.54
CA ASP A 585 -53.93 -22.15 -12.39
C ASP A 585 -55.05 -21.66 -11.44
N GLY A 586 -55.79 -22.59 -10.84
CA GLY A 586 -56.93 -22.30 -9.98
C GLY A 586 -56.58 -21.87 -8.56
N ASN A 587 -57.62 -21.65 -7.75
CA ASN A 587 -57.48 -21.21 -6.35
C ASN A 587 -56.58 -22.11 -5.49
N LEU A 588 -56.51 -23.41 -5.79
CA LEU A 588 -55.65 -24.35 -5.09
C LEU A 588 -54.16 -24.03 -5.27
N ALA A 589 -53.73 -23.70 -6.49
CA ALA A 589 -52.35 -23.33 -6.77
C ALA A 589 -52.00 -21.96 -6.15
N ARG A 590 -52.93 -21.00 -6.18
CA ARG A 590 -52.78 -19.71 -5.50
C ARG A 590 -52.64 -19.87 -3.98
N ILE A 591 -53.48 -20.70 -3.35
CA ILE A 591 -53.39 -21.00 -1.92
C ILE A 591 -52.06 -21.70 -1.59
N TYR A 592 -51.64 -22.64 -2.43
CA TYR A 592 -50.36 -23.33 -2.28
C TYR A 592 -49.16 -22.38 -2.26
N LEU A 593 -49.10 -21.45 -3.22
CA LEU A 593 -48.03 -20.45 -3.31
C LEU A 593 -48.05 -19.48 -2.12
N ILE A 594 -49.23 -19.01 -1.70
CA ILE A 594 -49.37 -18.11 -0.54
C ILE A 594 -48.92 -18.80 0.76
N ILE A 595 -49.33 -20.05 0.97
CA ILE A 595 -48.91 -20.82 2.16
C ILE A 595 -47.39 -20.96 2.19
N ASN A 596 -46.77 -21.35 1.08
CA ASN A 596 -45.32 -21.52 1.02
C ASN A 596 -44.57 -20.17 1.16
N ALA A 597 -45.11 -19.08 0.63
CA ALA A 597 -44.56 -17.74 0.83
C ALA A 597 -44.56 -17.33 2.32
N LEU A 598 -45.67 -17.56 3.02
CA LEU A 598 -45.79 -17.28 4.45
C LEU A 598 -44.86 -18.16 5.29
N LEU A 599 -44.71 -19.44 4.93
CA LEU A 599 -43.76 -20.34 5.60
C LEU A 599 -42.32 -19.90 5.41
N CYS A 600 -41.93 -19.48 4.19
CA CYS A 600 -40.60 -18.92 3.93
C CYS A 600 -40.35 -17.68 4.80
N TYR A 601 -41.31 -16.75 4.84
CA TYR A 601 -41.21 -15.56 5.69
C TYR A 601 -41.08 -15.89 7.18
N ALA A 602 -41.86 -16.86 7.68
CA ALA A 602 -41.79 -17.30 9.07
C ALA A 602 -40.42 -17.90 9.44
N ILE A 603 -39.83 -18.71 8.55
CA ILE A 603 -38.51 -19.31 8.77
C ILE A 603 -37.40 -18.26 8.72
N ALA A 604 -37.43 -17.33 7.77
CA ALA A 604 -36.47 -16.22 7.73
C ALA A 604 -36.54 -15.37 9.02
N ARG A 605 -37.75 -15.11 9.53
CA ARG A 605 -37.96 -14.37 10.78
C ARG A 605 -37.46 -15.14 12.01
N LEU A 606 -37.60 -16.46 12.03
CA LEU A 606 -37.07 -17.30 13.11
C LEU A 606 -35.54 -17.33 13.09
N ALA A 607 -34.93 -17.43 11.91
CA ALA A 607 -33.48 -17.36 11.74
C ALA A 607 -32.88 -16.04 12.24
N LEU A 608 -33.57 -14.91 12.02
CA LEU A 608 -33.16 -13.60 12.53
C LEU A 608 -33.27 -13.45 14.05
N LYS A 609 -34.25 -14.11 14.70
CA LYS A 609 -34.49 -14.00 16.15
C LYS A 609 -33.50 -14.77 17.02
N ASN A 610 -32.79 -15.76 16.48
CA ASN A 610 -31.82 -16.54 17.25
C ASN A 610 -30.51 -15.79 17.53
N GLU A 611 -30.28 -14.62 16.91
CA GLU A 611 -29.09 -13.80 17.16
C GLU A 611 -29.19 -12.99 18.46
N ASP A 612 -30.38 -12.51 18.84
CA ASP A 612 -30.60 -11.76 20.10
C ASP A 612 -30.31 -12.59 21.37
N LYS A 613 -30.05 -13.90 21.22
CA LYS A 613 -29.73 -14.82 22.31
C LYS A 613 -28.28 -15.32 22.29
N THR A 614 -27.50 -14.99 21.26
CA THR A 614 -26.12 -15.48 21.07
C THR A 614 -25.09 -14.38 20.83
N ALA A 615 -25.48 -13.10 20.94
CA ALA A 615 -24.59 -11.95 20.96
C ALA A 615 -24.07 -11.62 22.37
#